data_AF-A0A9W6WZ81-F1
#
_entry.id   AF-A0A9W6WZ81-F1
#
_cell.length_a   1.000
_cell.length_b   1.000
_cell.length_c   1.000
_cell.angle_alpha   90.00
_cell.angle_beta   90.00
_cell.angle_gamma   90.00
#
_symmetry.space_group_name_H-M   'P 1'
#
loop_
_entity.id
_entity.type
_entity.pdbx_description
1 polymer ?
#
loop_
_entity_poly.entity_id
_entity_poly.type
_entity_poly.pdbx_seq_one_letter_code
_entity_poly.pdbx_strand_id
1 'polypeptide(L)'
;MASYEQKRRENILRNLAFMDQVGMSSAKLAARTAISDEFAKATVKARRQEVVSKRALELSKLPRRKSQQSSGEHAQDCHSDKAESSDSEHEEMASYEQKRRENILRNLAFMDQVGMSSAKLAARTAISDEFAKATVKARRQEVVSKRALELSKLPRRKSRRISGEKVNDGRSQALDYSMELLYMKTRRQTCGSTFVDALDDDGKRILKTMMKTPDTCAKGKAFAHDDNLDYSLDFVDNVKAVPFEIRAMAFLPRADRVVLACGDKEGYVSFWSDKVNYANGESIDSSVAMYRPHGFPISQLIFPDSTRLISSSYDGTVREFDLWTSQTSLVSETETGYSVTSLAGSANSQFYYAGCADGTLRVVDRRARRLQSISYALHEMRINTLDQHPSLD
;
A
#
# COMPACT_ATOMS: atom_id res chain seq x y z
N MET A 1 28.07 -28.64 -10.67
CA MET A 1 28.66 -28.47 -9.33
C MET A 1 30.06 -27.84 -9.36
N ALA A 2 31.08 -28.46 -9.97
CA ALA A 2 32.48 -27.99 -9.89
C ALA A 2 32.73 -26.49 -10.19
N SER A 3 32.13 -25.94 -11.27
CA SER A 3 32.30 -24.51 -11.64
C SER A 3 31.82 -23.52 -10.56
N TYR A 4 30.78 -23.89 -9.80
CA TYR A 4 30.27 -23.05 -8.70
C TYR A 4 31.24 -23.03 -7.52
N GLU A 5 31.85 -24.17 -7.19
CA GLU A 5 32.83 -24.24 -6.10
C GLU A 5 34.13 -23.48 -6.42
N GLN A 6 34.57 -23.49 -7.68
CA GLN A 6 35.69 -22.66 -8.13
C GLN A 6 35.39 -21.17 -7.94
N LYS A 7 34.27 -20.66 -8.49
CA LYS A 7 33.85 -19.25 -8.29
C LYS A 7 33.69 -18.87 -6.82
N ARG A 8 33.18 -19.79 -5.99
CA ARG A 8 33.07 -19.59 -4.53
C ARG A 8 34.44 -19.46 -3.86
N ARG A 9 35.42 -20.30 -4.24
CA ARG A 9 36.80 -20.22 -3.72
C ARG A 9 37.52 -18.94 -4.18
N GLU A 10 37.37 -18.55 -5.44
CA GLU A 10 37.92 -17.29 -5.97
C GLU A 10 37.37 -16.06 -5.24
N ASN A 11 36.06 -16.00 -4.98
CA ASN A 11 35.46 -14.91 -4.22
C ASN A 11 35.95 -14.86 -2.76
N ILE A 12 36.17 -16.02 -2.12
CA ILE A 12 36.76 -16.07 -0.77
C ILE A 12 38.19 -15.52 -0.78
N LEU A 13 39.00 -15.90 -1.77
CA LEU A 13 40.38 -15.41 -1.90
C LEU A 13 40.45 -13.90 -2.20
N ARG A 14 39.57 -13.37 -3.09
CA ARG A 14 39.44 -11.93 -3.33
C ARG A 14 39.07 -11.16 -2.06
N ASN A 15 38.11 -11.66 -1.29
CA ASN A 15 37.68 -11.01 -0.05
C ASN A 15 38.77 -11.02 1.03
N LEU A 16 39.56 -12.10 1.13
CA LEU A 16 40.72 -12.16 2.03
C LEU A 16 41.80 -11.16 1.62
N ALA A 17 42.18 -11.12 0.33
CA ALA A 17 43.16 -10.17 -0.19
C ALA A 17 42.72 -8.70 0.01
N PHE A 18 41.42 -8.41 -0.13
CA PHE A 18 40.86 -7.10 0.16
C PHE A 18 40.96 -6.73 1.65
N MET A 19 40.66 -7.67 2.56
CA MET A 19 40.75 -7.43 4.00
C MET A 19 42.20 -7.20 4.48
N ASP A 20 43.18 -7.86 3.86
CA ASP A 20 44.60 -7.62 4.11
C ASP A 20 45.05 -6.25 3.56
N GLN A 21 44.60 -5.84 2.37
CA GLN A 21 44.84 -4.47 1.84
C GLN A 21 44.29 -3.37 2.75
N VAL A 22 43.16 -3.60 3.42
CA VAL A 22 42.56 -2.66 4.38
C VAL A 22 43.21 -2.78 5.79
N GLY A 23 44.24 -3.62 5.95
CA GLY A 23 45.02 -3.74 7.19
C GLY A 23 44.27 -4.41 8.35
N MET A 24 43.14 -5.06 8.08
CA MET A 24 42.27 -5.70 9.07
C MET A 24 42.55 -7.21 9.17
N SER A 25 43.78 -7.57 9.55
CA SER A 25 44.12 -8.98 9.78
C SER A 25 43.34 -9.56 10.97
N SER A 26 42.86 -10.79 10.82
CA SER A 26 41.95 -11.46 11.78
C SER A 26 42.50 -11.52 13.20
N ALA A 27 43.82 -11.63 13.37
CA ALA A 27 44.52 -11.62 14.65
C ALA A 27 44.28 -10.33 15.47
N LYS A 28 44.22 -9.16 14.82
CA LYS A 28 43.92 -7.89 15.51
C LYS A 28 42.47 -7.79 15.97
N LEU A 29 41.54 -8.46 15.29
CA LEU A 29 40.14 -8.51 15.70
C LEU A 29 39.97 -9.38 16.95
N ALA A 30 40.60 -10.57 16.97
CA ALA A 30 40.54 -11.51 18.09
C ALA A 30 41.10 -10.93 19.41
N ALA A 31 42.22 -10.20 19.33
CA ALA A 31 42.80 -9.53 20.50
C ALA A 31 41.86 -8.43 21.08
N ARG A 32 41.15 -7.70 20.21
CA ARG A 32 40.18 -6.67 20.64
C ARG A 32 38.96 -7.27 21.34
N THR A 33 38.47 -8.42 20.89
CA THR A 33 37.32 -9.09 21.52
C THR A 33 37.65 -9.63 22.92
N ALA A 34 38.83 -10.19 23.12
CA ALA A 34 39.23 -10.75 24.42
C ALA A 34 39.23 -9.70 25.56
N ILE A 35 39.78 -8.51 25.30
CA ILE A 35 39.86 -7.41 26.27
C ILE A 35 38.47 -6.88 26.66
N SER A 36 37.51 -6.84 25.72
CA SER A 36 36.14 -6.41 26.04
C SER A 36 35.39 -7.38 26.95
N ASP A 37 35.71 -8.67 26.88
CA ASP A 37 34.96 -9.74 27.53
C ASP A 37 35.28 -9.85 29.04
N GLU A 38 36.50 -9.52 29.46
CA GLU A 38 36.88 -9.47 30.88
C GLU A 38 36.24 -8.27 31.60
N PHE A 39 36.25 -7.08 30.99
CA PHE A 39 35.56 -5.90 31.52
C PHE A 39 34.04 -6.11 31.64
N ALA A 40 33.43 -6.81 30.67
CA ALA A 40 32.02 -7.19 30.74
C ALA A 40 31.73 -8.18 31.89
N LYS A 41 32.59 -9.19 32.10
CA LYS A 41 32.42 -10.17 33.19
C LYS A 41 32.57 -9.53 34.57
N ALA A 42 33.51 -8.60 34.75
CA ALA A 42 33.70 -7.87 36.01
C ALA A 42 32.47 -6.99 36.37
N THR A 43 31.96 -6.21 35.40
CA THR A 43 30.80 -5.33 35.61
C THR A 43 29.49 -6.09 35.86
N VAL A 44 29.30 -7.25 35.22
CA VAL A 44 28.14 -8.13 35.49
C VAL A 44 28.20 -8.75 36.89
N LYS A 45 29.39 -9.14 37.37
CA LYS A 45 29.56 -9.70 38.73
C LYS A 45 29.19 -8.68 39.82
N ALA A 46 29.63 -7.43 39.68
CA ALA A 46 29.31 -6.35 40.61
C ALA A 46 27.79 -6.08 40.67
N ARG A 47 27.13 -5.91 39.51
CA ARG A 47 25.68 -5.70 39.44
C ARG A 47 24.87 -6.87 40.02
N ARG A 48 25.35 -8.10 39.89
CA ARG A 48 24.67 -9.29 40.45
C ARG A 48 24.71 -9.30 41.98
N GLN A 49 25.77 -8.82 42.61
CA GLN A 49 25.86 -8.69 44.07
C GLN A 49 24.92 -7.60 44.62
N GLU A 50 24.81 -6.45 43.94
CA GLU A 50 23.85 -5.39 44.28
C GLU A 50 22.38 -5.83 44.22
N VAL A 51 22.01 -6.65 43.22
CA VAL A 51 20.62 -7.13 43.07
C VAL A 51 20.27 -8.15 44.15
N VAL A 52 21.23 -9.00 44.57
CA VAL A 52 21.02 -9.97 45.65
C VAL A 52 20.85 -9.28 47.00
N SER A 53 21.66 -8.26 47.32
CA SER A 53 21.53 -7.52 48.58
C SER A 53 20.22 -6.74 48.68
N LYS A 54 19.78 -6.08 47.60
CA LYS A 54 18.50 -5.36 47.54
C LYS A 54 17.30 -6.31 47.71
N ARG A 55 17.32 -7.48 47.06
CA ARG A 55 16.21 -8.46 47.13
C ARG A 55 16.11 -9.15 48.50
N ALA A 56 17.23 -9.35 49.20
CA ALA A 56 17.23 -9.83 50.59
C ALA A 56 16.59 -8.81 51.56
N LEU A 57 16.74 -7.51 51.28
CA LEU A 57 16.16 -6.40 52.05
C LEU A 57 14.65 -6.16 51.81
N GLU A 58 14.11 -6.66 50.69
CA GLU A 58 12.67 -6.63 50.39
C GLU A 58 11.93 -7.83 51.01
N LEU A 59 12.55 -9.02 51.00
CA LEU A 59 11.93 -10.25 51.50
C LEU A 59 11.69 -10.27 53.02
N SER A 60 12.35 -9.41 53.79
CA SER A 60 12.13 -9.26 55.24
C SER A 60 10.92 -8.40 55.61
N LYS A 61 10.21 -7.80 54.64
CA LYS A 61 9.20 -6.75 54.89
C LYS A 61 7.75 -7.13 54.57
N LEU A 62 7.44 -8.41 54.28
CA LEU A 62 6.10 -8.84 53.82
C LEU A 62 5.38 -9.76 54.82
N PRO A 63 4.13 -9.45 55.23
CA PRO A 63 3.36 -10.29 56.16
C PRO A 63 2.67 -11.47 55.46
N ARG A 64 2.56 -12.61 56.16
CA ARG A 64 1.88 -13.82 55.66
C ARG A 64 0.37 -13.75 55.91
N ARG A 65 -0.44 -14.06 54.89
CA ARG A 65 -1.90 -14.31 55.02
C ARG A 65 -2.26 -15.74 54.58
N LYS A 66 -3.23 -16.34 55.26
CA LYS A 66 -3.85 -17.64 54.92
C LYS A 66 -5.10 -17.41 54.07
N SER A 67 -5.48 -18.38 53.25
CA SER A 67 -6.75 -18.44 52.51
C SER A 67 -7.69 -19.49 53.09
N GLN A 68 -9.00 -19.28 52.92
CA GLN A 68 -10.07 -20.27 53.13
C GLN A 68 -10.85 -20.42 51.81
N GLN A 69 -11.44 -21.59 51.58
CA GLN A 69 -12.30 -21.90 50.44
C GLN A 69 -13.76 -22.04 50.89
N SER A 70 -14.70 -21.74 50.00
CA SER A 70 -16.08 -22.25 50.08
C SER A 70 -16.67 -22.41 48.67
N SER A 71 -17.56 -23.37 48.52
CA SER A 71 -18.17 -23.85 47.26
C SER A 71 -19.64 -23.44 47.15
N GLY A 72 -20.23 -23.62 45.96
CA GLY A 72 -21.68 -23.48 45.73
C GLY A 72 -22.09 -23.96 44.34
N GLU A 73 -23.10 -24.82 44.28
CA GLU A 73 -23.66 -25.45 43.08
C GLU A 73 -25.04 -24.83 42.74
N HIS A 74 -25.56 -25.02 41.52
CA HIS A 74 -26.99 -25.28 41.27
C HIS A 74 -27.32 -25.57 39.79
N ALA A 75 -28.51 -26.11 39.55
CA ALA A 75 -29.12 -26.48 38.27
C ALA A 75 -30.60 -25.97 38.26
N GLN A 76 -31.48 -26.22 37.28
CA GLN A 76 -31.52 -27.21 36.19
C GLN A 76 -32.53 -26.75 35.10
N ASP A 77 -32.92 -27.71 34.25
CA ASP A 77 -34.15 -27.83 33.42
C ASP A 77 -34.17 -27.09 32.07
N CYS A 78 -34.31 -27.71 30.88
CA CYS A 78 -34.90 -28.97 30.35
C CYS A 78 -36.27 -28.79 29.65
N HIS A 79 -36.29 -29.00 28.33
CA HIS A 79 -37.45 -29.44 27.53
C HIS A 79 -36.93 -30.05 26.21
N SER A 80 -37.69 -30.97 25.63
CA SER A 80 -37.23 -31.91 24.60
C SER A 80 -38.30 -32.16 23.54
N ASP A 81 -37.89 -32.48 22.32
CA ASP A 81 -38.70 -33.30 21.39
C ASP A 81 -37.81 -34.20 20.52
N LYS A 82 -38.36 -35.32 20.05
CA LYS A 82 -37.70 -36.42 19.30
C LYS A 82 -37.91 -36.25 17.76
N ALA A 83 -37.33 -37.00 16.82
CA ALA A 83 -36.76 -38.37 16.87
C ALA A 83 -35.77 -38.70 15.71
N GLU A 84 -34.96 -39.74 15.95
CA GLU A 84 -34.50 -40.82 15.03
C GLU A 84 -33.82 -40.51 13.67
N SER A 85 -32.51 -40.82 13.55
CA SER A 85 -32.01 -42.08 12.91
C SER A 85 -30.52 -42.01 12.48
N SER A 86 -29.61 -42.82 13.08
CA SER A 86 -28.37 -43.40 12.47
C SER A 86 -27.36 -43.98 13.50
N ASP A 87 -27.57 -45.20 13.99
CA ASP A 87 -26.71 -45.79 15.06
C ASP A 87 -25.36 -46.39 14.60
N SER A 88 -24.96 -46.26 13.32
CA SER A 88 -23.75 -46.90 12.79
C SER A 88 -22.43 -46.12 12.98
N GLU A 89 -22.47 -44.80 13.22
CA GLU A 89 -21.25 -43.98 13.27
C GLU A 89 -20.60 -43.90 14.67
N HIS A 90 -21.36 -44.17 15.74
CA HIS A 90 -20.86 -44.05 17.11
C HIS A 90 -19.88 -45.16 17.52
N GLU A 91 -19.98 -46.37 16.97
CA GLU A 91 -19.05 -47.47 17.28
C GLU A 91 -17.67 -47.28 16.63
N GLU A 92 -17.61 -46.80 15.38
CA GLU A 92 -16.33 -46.51 14.71
C GLU A 92 -15.60 -45.32 15.37
N MET A 93 -16.34 -44.29 15.81
CA MET A 93 -15.76 -43.17 16.55
C MET A 93 -15.19 -43.59 17.91
N ALA A 94 -15.83 -44.53 18.61
CA ALA A 94 -15.30 -45.12 19.85
C ALA A 94 -13.99 -45.90 19.61
N SER A 95 -13.93 -46.69 18.52
CA SER A 95 -12.73 -47.40 18.06
C SER A 95 -11.56 -46.45 17.76
N TYR A 96 -11.81 -45.36 17.02
CA TYR A 96 -10.79 -44.35 16.73
C TYR A 96 -10.28 -43.66 17.99
N GLU A 97 -11.17 -43.28 18.92
CA GLU A 97 -10.76 -42.68 20.19
C GLU A 97 -9.90 -43.61 21.05
N GLN A 98 -10.24 -44.90 21.14
CA GLN A 98 -9.43 -45.88 21.86
C GLN A 98 -8.03 -46.00 21.24
N LYS A 99 -7.93 -46.14 19.91
CA LYS A 99 -6.66 -46.24 19.19
C LYS A 99 -5.81 -44.96 19.32
N ARG A 100 -6.45 -43.79 19.34
CA ARG A 100 -5.80 -42.50 19.61
C ARG A 100 -5.27 -42.41 21.04
N ARG A 101 -6.03 -42.86 22.04
CA ARG A 101 -5.60 -42.90 23.46
C ARG A 101 -4.43 -43.88 23.64
N GLU A 102 -4.48 -45.06 23.01
CA GLU A 102 -3.40 -46.04 23.07
C GLU A 102 -2.09 -45.48 22.46
N ASN A 103 -2.17 -44.82 21.31
CA ASN A 103 -1.01 -44.15 20.70
C ASN A 103 -0.43 -43.05 21.61
N ILE A 104 -1.28 -42.26 22.29
CA ILE A 104 -0.82 -41.25 23.26
C ILE A 104 -0.10 -41.91 24.43
N LEU A 105 -0.65 -42.99 25.00
CA LEU A 105 -0.04 -43.73 26.10
C LEU A 105 1.29 -44.37 25.70
N ARG A 106 1.36 -44.97 24.50
CA ARG A 106 2.59 -45.57 23.95
C ARG A 106 3.68 -44.52 23.74
N ASN A 107 3.31 -43.34 23.24
CA ASN A 107 4.25 -42.22 23.07
C ASN A 107 4.72 -41.65 24.42
N LEU A 108 3.85 -41.55 25.42
CA LEU A 108 4.23 -41.13 26.77
C LEU A 108 5.19 -42.13 27.43
N ALA A 109 4.87 -43.43 27.37
CA ALA A 109 5.73 -44.49 27.90
C ALA A 109 7.11 -44.51 27.22
N PHE A 110 7.18 -44.27 25.91
CA PHE A 110 8.44 -44.13 25.18
C PHE A 110 9.25 -42.91 25.65
N MET A 111 8.61 -41.76 25.84
CA MET A 111 9.29 -40.55 26.34
C MET A 111 9.82 -40.72 27.77
N ASP A 112 9.09 -41.42 28.63
CA ASP A 112 9.53 -41.77 29.99
C ASP A 112 10.70 -42.79 29.96
N GLN A 113 10.65 -43.79 29.07
CA GLN A 113 11.73 -44.77 28.89
C GLN A 113 13.03 -44.13 28.36
N VAL A 114 12.93 -43.09 27.53
CA VAL A 114 14.06 -42.27 27.04
C VAL A 114 14.49 -41.22 28.07
N GLY A 115 13.84 -41.15 29.24
CA GLY A 115 14.18 -40.25 30.35
C GLY A 115 13.84 -38.77 30.09
N MET A 116 13.00 -38.49 29.08
CA MET A 116 12.63 -37.15 28.63
C MET A 116 11.24 -36.77 29.13
N SER A 117 11.11 -36.51 30.44
CA SER A 117 9.83 -36.03 30.97
C SER A 117 9.44 -34.68 30.36
N SER A 118 8.25 -34.62 29.77
CA SER A 118 7.71 -33.46 29.04
C SER A 118 7.73 -32.17 29.87
N ALA A 119 7.44 -32.28 31.17
CA ALA A 119 7.52 -31.19 32.14
C ALA A 119 8.92 -30.56 32.24
N LYS A 120 9.99 -31.33 32.06
CA LYS A 120 11.39 -30.88 32.18
C LYS A 120 11.88 -30.15 30.93
N LEU A 121 11.31 -30.46 29.76
CA LEU A 121 11.49 -29.69 28.53
C LEU A 121 10.71 -28.37 28.58
N ALA A 122 9.43 -28.41 28.95
CA ALA A 122 8.60 -27.22 29.09
C ALA A 122 9.16 -26.20 30.11
N ALA A 123 9.68 -26.68 31.25
CA ALA A 123 10.32 -25.83 32.24
C ALA A 123 11.60 -25.15 31.72
N ARG A 124 12.35 -25.80 30.81
CA ARG A 124 13.57 -25.23 30.23
C ARG A 124 13.29 -24.13 29.21
N THR A 125 12.29 -24.31 28.35
CA THR A 125 11.92 -23.32 27.33
C THR A 125 11.19 -22.11 27.93
N ALA A 126 10.37 -22.32 28.96
CA ALA A 126 9.69 -21.22 29.66
C ALA A 126 10.68 -20.20 30.27
N ILE A 127 11.75 -20.69 30.91
CA ILE A 127 12.75 -19.83 31.56
C ILE A 127 13.53 -18.99 30.52
N SER A 128 13.94 -19.55 29.38
CA SER A 128 14.63 -18.78 28.34
C SER A 128 13.75 -17.68 27.75
N ASP A 129 12.48 -18.01 27.51
CA ASP A 129 11.51 -17.10 26.90
C ASP A 129 11.14 -15.92 27.81
N GLU A 130 10.98 -16.14 29.11
CA GLU A 130 10.65 -15.06 30.05
C GLU A 130 11.78 -14.03 30.16
N PHE A 131 13.05 -14.46 30.22
CA PHE A 131 14.19 -13.55 30.24
C PHE A 131 14.34 -12.75 28.94
N ALA A 132 14.08 -13.38 27.78
CA ALA A 132 14.04 -12.69 26.49
C ALA A 132 12.88 -11.66 26.42
N LYS A 133 11.68 -12.05 26.85
CA LYS A 133 10.49 -11.17 26.88
C LYS A 133 10.69 -10.00 27.85
N ALA A 134 11.30 -10.22 29.02
CA ALA A 134 11.58 -9.18 30.01
C ALA A 134 12.60 -8.15 29.51
N THR A 135 13.70 -8.58 28.87
CA THR A 135 14.73 -7.68 28.32
C THR A 135 14.21 -6.84 27.15
N VAL A 136 13.40 -7.41 26.27
CA VAL A 136 12.71 -6.68 25.19
C VAL A 136 11.69 -5.67 25.77
N LYS A 137 10.92 -6.06 26.79
CA LYS A 137 9.96 -5.16 27.47
C LYS A 137 10.65 -3.96 28.11
N ALA A 138 11.77 -4.17 28.79
CA ALA A 138 12.57 -3.11 29.41
C ALA A 138 13.10 -2.10 28.36
N ARG A 139 13.71 -2.59 27.26
CA ARG A 139 14.16 -1.73 26.15
C ARG A 139 13.01 -0.93 25.54
N ARG A 140 11.84 -1.54 25.35
CA ARG A 140 10.64 -0.86 24.82
C ARG A 140 10.16 0.25 25.75
N GLN A 141 10.16 0.03 27.07
CA GLN A 141 9.81 1.06 28.06
C GLN A 141 10.80 2.24 28.06
N GLU A 142 12.10 1.97 27.90
CA GLU A 142 13.14 3.00 27.83
C GLU A 142 13.04 3.87 26.56
N VAL A 143 12.69 3.27 25.41
CA VAL A 143 12.42 4.02 24.17
C VAL A 143 11.15 4.88 24.31
N VAL A 144 10.10 4.34 24.94
CA VAL A 144 8.85 5.09 25.17
C VAL A 144 9.05 6.26 26.12
N SER A 145 9.83 6.11 27.20
CA SER A 145 10.10 7.22 28.14
C SER A 145 10.95 8.32 27.51
N LYS A 146 11.97 7.97 26.73
CA LYS A 146 12.77 8.94 25.94
C LYS A 146 11.91 9.72 24.96
N ARG A 147 11.04 9.04 24.20
CA ARG A 147 10.13 9.68 23.24
C ARG A 147 9.06 10.55 23.92
N ALA A 148 8.59 10.16 25.11
CA ALA A 148 7.68 10.98 25.92
C ALA A 148 8.36 12.27 26.42
N LEU A 149 9.62 12.20 26.83
CA LEU A 149 10.44 13.37 27.21
C LEU A 149 10.67 14.32 26.02
N GLU A 150 10.89 13.81 24.81
CA GLU A 150 10.96 14.64 23.60
C GLU A 150 9.61 15.31 23.28
N LEU A 151 8.51 14.55 23.32
CA LEU A 151 7.16 15.07 23.07
C LEU A 151 6.71 16.11 24.12
N SER A 152 7.26 16.07 25.35
CA SER A 152 7.01 17.11 26.36
C SER A 152 7.74 18.44 26.09
N LYS A 153 8.80 18.44 25.27
CA LYS A 153 9.56 19.65 24.89
C LYS A 153 8.95 20.39 23.70
N LEU A 154 8.08 19.73 22.93
CA LEU A 154 7.38 20.36 21.81
C LEU A 154 6.20 21.23 22.31
N PRO A 155 5.91 22.36 21.67
CA PRO A 155 4.78 23.22 22.04
C PRO A 155 3.45 22.49 21.82
N ARG A 156 2.78 22.08 22.90
CA ARG A 156 1.51 21.36 22.84
C ARG A 156 0.34 22.35 22.67
N ARG A 157 -0.19 22.46 21.45
CA ARG A 157 -1.44 23.18 21.17
C ARG A 157 -2.59 22.57 21.97
N LYS A 158 -3.11 23.29 22.98
CA LYS A 158 -4.31 22.87 23.73
C LYS A 158 -5.54 23.08 22.85
N SER A 159 -6.49 22.14 22.88
CA SER A 159 -7.78 22.29 22.21
C SER A 159 -8.62 23.34 22.93
N ARG A 160 -9.13 24.34 22.19
CA ARG A 160 -10.00 25.40 22.74
C ARG A 160 -11.26 24.87 23.42
N ARG A 161 -11.77 23.73 22.95
CA ARG A 161 -12.90 23.00 23.55
C ARG A 161 -12.61 22.50 24.98
N ILE A 162 -11.33 22.31 25.33
CA ILE A 162 -10.90 21.85 26.67
C ILE A 162 -10.54 23.05 27.58
N SER A 163 -10.18 24.21 27.00
CA SER A 163 -9.89 25.43 27.78
C SER A 163 -11.11 26.28 28.11
N GLY A 164 -12.31 25.90 27.67
CA GLY A 164 -13.56 26.60 27.99
C GLY A 164 -13.74 27.95 27.29
N GLU A 165 -12.88 28.30 26.31
CA GLU A 165 -13.07 29.50 25.50
C GLU A 165 -14.32 29.34 24.61
N LYS A 166 -15.31 30.21 24.79
CA LYS A 166 -16.46 30.29 23.88
C LYS A 166 -16.02 30.86 22.54
N VAL A 167 -16.62 30.36 21.46
CA VAL A 167 -16.42 30.90 20.11
C VAL A 167 -17.23 32.19 19.99
N ASN A 168 -16.59 33.27 19.53
CA ASN A 168 -17.31 34.43 19.01
C ASN A 168 -17.68 34.11 17.56
N ASP A 169 -18.95 33.79 17.30
CA ASP A 169 -19.49 33.52 15.96
C ASP A 169 -19.66 34.83 15.16
N GLY A 170 -18.56 35.57 15.01
CA GLY A 170 -18.50 36.87 14.37
C GLY A 170 -17.81 36.79 13.01
N ARG A 171 -18.61 36.68 11.95
CA ARG A 171 -18.25 36.55 10.53
C ARG A 171 -17.59 35.23 10.15
N SER A 172 -18.31 34.47 9.33
CA SER A 172 -17.70 33.56 8.34
C SER A 172 -16.75 34.38 7.47
N GLN A 173 -15.44 34.34 7.76
CA GLN A 173 -14.45 34.75 6.79
C GLN A 173 -14.54 33.76 5.64
N ALA A 174 -15.06 34.23 4.49
CA ALA A 174 -14.78 33.59 3.23
C ALA A 174 -13.25 33.47 3.14
N LEU A 175 -12.76 32.24 3.18
CA LEU A 175 -11.35 32.00 3.03
C LEU A 175 -11.04 32.13 1.55
N ASP A 176 -10.71 33.35 1.12
CA ASP A 176 -10.18 33.68 -0.21
C ASP A 176 -8.75 33.10 -0.39
N TYR A 177 -8.57 31.84 -0.03
CA TYR A 177 -7.44 31.03 -0.45
C TYR A 177 -7.76 30.48 -1.84
N SER A 178 -6.96 30.84 -2.84
CA SER A 178 -6.99 30.10 -4.09
C SER A 178 -6.69 28.62 -3.81
N MET A 179 -7.54 27.74 -4.33
CA MET A 179 -7.45 26.29 -4.11
C MET A 179 -6.13 25.66 -4.61
N GLU A 180 -5.30 26.42 -5.34
CA GLU A 180 -3.95 26.05 -5.75
C GLU A 180 -3.00 25.76 -4.56
N LEU A 181 -3.13 26.50 -3.45
CA LEU A 181 -2.08 26.53 -2.41
C LEU A 181 -2.17 25.41 -1.36
N LEU A 182 -3.30 24.70 -1.24
CA LEU A 182 -3.50 23.74 -0.13
C LEU A 182 -3.05 22.30 -0.42
N TYR A 183 -2.88 21.88 -1.69
CA TYR A 183 -2.50 20.50 -2.04
C TYR A 183 -1.46 20.34 -3.17
N MET A 184 -0.64 21.37 -3.43
CA MET A 184 0.64 21.20 -4.14
C MET A 184 1.70 20.56 -3.24
N LYS A 185 1.54 19.26 -2.98
CA LYS A 185 2.51 18.39 -2.31
C LYS A 185 3.76 18.24 -3.18
N THR A 186 4.71 19.15 -3.00
CA THR A 186 5.95 19.19 -3.79
C THR A 186 6.70 17.85 -3.72
N ARG A 187 7.12 17.37 -4.89
CA ARG A 187 7.58 15.99 -5.13
C ARG A 187 8.69 15.56 -4.17
N ARG A 188 8.57 14.34 -3.64
CA ARG A 188 9.73 13.45 -3.52
C ARG A 188 9.83 12.65 -4.80
N GLN A 189 10.71 13.05 -5.72
CA GLN A 189 11.00 12.26 -6.91
C GLN A 189 11.63 10.93 -6.47
N THR A 190 11.10 9.81 -6.96
CA THR A 190 11.74 8.49 -6.81
C THR A 190 12.14 7.96 -8.19
N CYS A 191 13.45 8.05 -8.43
CA CYS A 191 14.27 7.14 -9.21
C CYS A 191 13.74 6.68 -10.60
N GLY A 192 14.41 7.14 -11.66
CA GLY A 192 14.66 6.29 -12.82
C GLY A 192 13.82 6.49 -14.10
N SER A 193 12.91 7.47 -14.15
CA SER A 193 12.17 7.78 -15.39
C SER A 193 12.25 9.26 -15.75
N THR A 194 12.59 9.52 -17.02
CA THR A 194 12.62 10.83 -17.67
C THR A 194 11.21 11.31 -18.00
N PHE A 195 10.39 11.51 -16.97
CA PHE A 195 9.06 12.12 -17.13
C PHE A 195 9.22 13.56 -17.66
N VAL A 196 8.76 13.81 -18.88
CA VAL A 196 8.69 15.16 -19.46
C VAL A 196 7.36 15.78 -19.05
N ASP A 197 7.35 17.06 -18.64
CA ASP A 197 6.07 17.74 -18.36
C ASP A 197 5.33 18.00 -19.67
N ALA A 198 4.07 17.57 -19.78
CA ALA A 198 3.27 17.75 -20.99
C ALA A 198 2.95 19.23 -21.30
N LEU A 199 3.14 20.12 -20.31
CA LEU A 199 2.99 21.56 -20.43
C LEU A 199 4.29 22.28 -20.87
N ASP A 200 5.46 21.64 -20.71
CA ASP A 200 6.74 22.18 -21.18
C ASP A 200 6.86 22.07 -22.71
N ASP A 201 7.75 22.85 -23.33
CA ASP A 201 7.90 22.87 -24.79
C ASP A 201 8.36 21.52 -25.37
N ASP A 202 9.11 20.72 -24.62
CA ASP A 202 9.46 19.35 -25.01
C ASP A 202 8.26 18.39 -24.89
N GLY A 203 7.41 18.54 -23.87
CA GLY A 203 6.16 17.81 -23.77
C GLY A 203 5.18 18.15 -24.89
N LYS A 204 5.06 19.44 -25.23
CA LYS A 204 4.30 19.93 -26.41
C LYS A 204 4.83 19.31 -27.71
N ARG A 205 6.15 19.17 -27.88
CA ARG A 205 6.76 18.48 -29.04
C ARG A 205 6.38 17.00 -29.08
N ILE A 206 6.49 16.30 -27.95
CA ILE A 206 6.12 14.88 -27.83
C ILE A 206 4.63 14.71 -28.18
N LEU A 207 3.73 15.46 -27.55
CA LEU A 207 2.29 15.36 -27.79
C LEU A 207 1.89 15.67 -29.24
N LYS A 208 2.43 16.75 -29.83
CA LYS A 208 2.21 17.04 -31.25
C LYS A 208 2.71 15.91 -32.15
N THR A 209 3.81 15.25 -31.80
CA THR A 209 4.35 14.14 -32.58
C THR A 209 3.55 12.84 -32.36
N MET A 210 2.95 12.62 -31.18
CA MET A 210 1.94 11.57 -30.96
C MET A 210 0.68 11.81 -31.79
N MET A 211 0.27 13.07 -31.96
CA MET A 211 -0.93 13.47 -32.70
C MET A 211 -0.77 13.48 -34.23
N LYS A 212 0.47 13.54 -34.76
CA LYS A 212 0.71 13.35 -36.20
C LYS A 212 0.13 12.01 -36.68
N THR A 213 -0.56 12.03 -37.81
CA THR A 213 -0.91 10.82 -38.57
C THR A 213 0.33 10.27 -39.26
N PRO A 214 0.70 8.99 -39.07
CA PRO A 214 1.71 8.36 -39.92
C PRO A 214 1.12 8.13 -41.33
N ASP A 215 1.92 8.28 -42.38
CA ASP A 215 1.47 8.16 -43.78
C ASP A 215 1.01 6.74 -44.16
N THR A 216 1.32 5.75 -43.33
CA THR A 216 0.92 4.35 -43.50
C THR A 216 0.25 3.83 -42.24
N CYS A 217 -1.06 3.62 -42.30
CA CYS A 217 -1.77 2.76 -41.35
C CYS A 217 -1.46 1.30 -41.71
N ALA A 218 -0.59 0.65 -40.95
CA ALA A 218 -0.25 -0.76 -41.19
C ALA A 218 -1.52 -1.61 -41.03
N LYS A 219 -2.00 -2.21 -42.12
CA LYS A 219 -3.14 -3.13 -42.06
C LYS A 219 -2.73 -4.34 -41.23
N GLY A 220 -3.19 -4.38 -39.98
CA GLY A 220 -2.97 -5.51 -39.09
C GLY A 220 -3.45 -6.81 -39.76
N LYS A 221 -2.64 -7.86 -39.65
CA LYS A 221 -3.12 -9.21 -39.96
C LYS A 221 -4.21 -9.53 -38.93
N ALA A 222 -5.33 -10.09 -39.39
CA ALA A 222 -6.30 -10.66 -38.47
C ALA A 222 -5.65 -11.86 -37.77
N PHE A 223 -5.36 -11.70 -36.49
CA PHE A 223 -4.92 -12.78 -35.60
C PHE A 223 -6.12 -13.69 -35.30
N ALA A 224 -5.87 -14.98 -35.06
CA ALA A 224 -6.95 -15.88 -34.67
C ALA A 224 -7.32 -15.64 -33.20
N HIS A 225 -8.52 -16.05 -32.79
CA HIS A 225 -8.97 -15.84 -31.41
C HIS A 225 -8.14 -16.60 -30.37
N ASP A 226 -7.53 -17.72 -30.78
CA ASP A 226 -6.55 -18.51 -30.02
C ASP A 226 -5.33 -18.78 -30.92
N ASP A 227 -4.32 -17.92 -30.86
CA ASP A 227 -3.07 -18.13 -31.60
C ASP A 227 -2.16 -19.21 -30.95
N ASN A 228 -2.50 -19.71 -29.75
CA ASN A 228 -1.67 -20.64 -28.94
C ASN A 228 -0.23 -20.14 -28.67
N LEU A 229 0.00 -18.82 -28.66
CA LEU A 229 1.28 -18.23 -28.24
C LEU A 229 1.35 -18.05 -26.72
N ASP A 230 2.47 -18.50 -26.13
CA ASP A 230 2.86 -18.12 -24.77
C ASP A 230 3.32 -16.65 -24.76
N TYR A 231 2.42 -15.74 -24.37
CA TYR A 231 2.75 -14.33 -24.21
C TYR A 231 3.66 -14.11 -22.99
N SER A 232 4.87 -13.59 -23.23
CA SER A 232 5.79 -13.12 -22.20
C SER A 232 5.99 -11.61 -22.32
N LEU A 233 6.05 -10.89 -21.20
CA LEU A 233 6.36 -9.47 -21.19
C LEU A 233 7.88 -9.29 -21.38
N ASP A 234 8.30 -8.59 -22.43
CA ASP A 234 9.69 -8.14 -22.53
C ASP A 234 9.98 -7.05 -21.49
N PHE A 235 11.10 -7.16 -20.80
CA PHE A 235 11.54 -6.12 -19.86
C PHE A 235 11.88 -4.80 -20.57
N VAL A 236 12.30 -4.85 -21.84
CA VAL A 236 12.70 -3.68 -22.63
C VAL A 236 11.51 -2.75 -22.94
N ASP A 237 10.32 -3.31 -23.13
CA ASP A 237 9.11 -2.54 -23.51
C ASP A 237 8.25 -2.13 -22.31
N ASN A 238 8.65 -2.50 -21.08
CA ASN A 238 7.95 -2.12 -19.85
C ASN A 238 8.20 -0.63 -19.49
N VAL A 239 7.23 0.23 -19.79
CA VAL A 239 7.32 1.67 -19.53
C VAL A 239 6.61 2.08 -18.23
N LYS A 240 7.33 2.76 -17.33
CA LYS A 240 6.74 3.40 -16.15
C LYS A 240 6.02 4.69 -16.56
N ALA A 241 4.71 4.61 -16.79
CA ALA A 241 3.90 5.73 -17.25
C ALA A 241 3.65 6.82 -16.17
N VAL A 242 3.39 6.44 -14.91
CA VAL A 242 3.04 7.39 -13.83
C VAL A 242 3.86 7.12 -12.56
N PRO A 243 4.19 8.11 -11.72
CA PRO A 243 4.93 7.90 -10.48
C PRO A 243 4.21 7.07 -9.40
N PHE A 244 2.87 7.09 -9.35
CA PHE A 244 2.08 6.38 -8.33
C PHE A 244 1.14 5.32 -8.94
N GLU A 245 0.37 4.65 -8.08
CA GLU A 245 -0.63 3.65 -8.44
C GLU A 245 -1.62 4.17 -9.49
N ILE A 246 -1.66 3.50 -10.65
CA ILE A 246 -2.59 3.80 -11.74
C ILE A 246 -4.01 3.46 -11.27
N ARG A 247 -4.91 4.43 -11.40
CA ARG A 247 -6.31 4.38 -10.98
C ARG A 247 -7.27 4.31 -12.17
N ALA A 248 -6.91 4.94 -13.28
CA ALA A 248 -7.68 4.99 -14.50
C ALA A 248 -6.78 4.88 -15.73
N MET A 249 -7.29 4.31 -16.81
CA MET A 249 -6.64 4.25 -18.11
C MET A 249 -7.67 4.51 -19.21
N ALA A 250 -7.25 5.13 -20.30
CA ALA A 250 -8.08 5.35 -21.49
C ALA A 250 -7.24 5.19 -22.75
N PHE A 251 -7.77 4.48 -23.74
CA PHE A 251 -7.19 4.41 -25.08
C PHE A 251 -7.77 5.52 -25.95
N LEU A 252 -6.89 6.25 -26.63
CA LEU A 252 -7.32 7.25 -27.60
C LEU A 252 -7.83 6.54 -28.87
N PRO A 253 -9.05 6.81 -29.35
CA PRO A 253 -9.64 6.10 -30.48
C PRO A 253 -8.96 6.47 -31.79
N ARG A 254 -7.94 5.71 -32.20
CA ARG A 254 -7.24 5.80 -33.49
C ARG A 254 -6.92 4.41 -34.04
N ALA A 255 -6.95 4.31 -35.37
CA ALA A 255 -6.55 3.10 -36.09
C ALA A 255 -5.03 2.99 -36.29
N ASP A 256 -4.33 4.12 -36.42
CA ASP A 256 -2.92 4.12 -36.88
C ASP A 256 -1.91 3.64 -35.84
N ARG A 257 -2.17 3.90 -34.55
CA ARG A 257 -1.28 3.58 -33.42
C ARG A 257 -2.02 3.60 -32.09
N VAL A 258 -1.47 2.90 -31.11
CA VAL A 258 -1.91 2.99 -29.72
C VAL A 258 -1.36 4.27 -29.07
N VAL A 259 -2.26 5.10 -28.54
CA VAL A 259 -1.94 6.17 -27.58
C VAL A 259 -2.78 5.93 -26.34
N LEU A 260 -2.12 5.88 -25.18
CA LEU A 260 -2.70 5.56 -23.89
C LEU A 260 -2.61 6.78 -22.96
N ALA A 261 -3.69 7.11 -22.28
CA ALA A 261 -3.67 7.98 -21.11
C ALA A 261 -3.79 7.13 -19.84
N CYS A 262 -2.93 7.38 -18.84
CA CYS A 262 -2.99 6.76 -17.52
C CYS A 262 -3.12 7.85 -16.45
N GLY A 263 -3.98 7.64 -15.46
CA GLY A 263 -4.18 8.55 -14.33
C GLY A 263 -3.85 7.88 -13.01
N ASP A 264 -3.20 8.59 -12.08
CA ASP A 264 -2.80 8.06 -10.77
C ASP A 264 -3.59 8.59 -9.57
N LYS A 265 -3.19 8.10 -8.40
CA LYS A 265 -3.72 8.45 -7.08
C LYS A 265 -3.36 9.87 -6.58
N GLU A 266 -2.35 10.55 -7.11
CA GLU A 266 -1.96 11.90 -6.66
C GLU A 266 -2.35 12.99 -7.68
N GLY A 267 -3.12 12.61 -8.71
CA GLY A 267 -3.73 13.50 -9.69
C GLY A 267 -2.88 13.77 -10.93
N TYR A 268 -1.87 12.93 -11.20
CA TYR A 268 -1.07 12.98 -12.43
C TYR A 268 -1.73 12.18 -13.56
N VAL A 269 -1.74 12.77 -14.76
CA VAL A 269 -2.08 12.09 -16.01
C VAL A 269 -0.83 12.01 -16.87
N SER A 270 -0.53 10.81 -17.38
CA SER A 270 0.52 10.57 -18.38
C SER A 270 -0.08 10.15 -19.71
N PHE A 271 0.52 10.63 -20.80
CA PHE A 271 0.32 10.13 -22.15
C PHE A 271 1.53 9.28 -22.56
N TRP A 272 1.25 8.11 -23.10
CA TRP A 272 2.23 7.19 -23.66
C TRP A 272 1.83 6.82 -25.09
N SER A 273 2.81 6.65 -25.95
CA SER A 273 2.64 6.03 -27.26
C SER A 273 3.73 4.99 -27.48
N ASP A 274 3.40 3.98 -28.26
CA ASP A 274 4.37 3.02 -28.78
C ASP A 274 5.44 3.71 -29.64
N LYS A 275 6.55 3.01 -29.89
CA LYS A 275 7.64 3.48 -30.76
C LYS A 275 7.14 3.57 -32.19
N VAL A 276 7.33 4.72 -32.83
CA VAL A 276 6.93 4.90 -34.23
C VAL A 276 8.08 5.47 -35.04
N ASN A 277 8.48 4.70 -36.05
CA ASN A 277 9.41 5.11 -37.08
C ASN A 277 8.63 5.73 -38.23
N TYR A 278 8.85 7.02 -38.49
CA TYR A 278 8.29 7.71 -39.66
C TYR A 278 9.16 7.46 -40.89
N ALA A 279 8.56 7.49 -42.08
CA ALA A 279 9.25 7.28 -43.36
C ALA A 279 10.31 8.35 -43.67
N ASN A 280 10.28 9.50 -42.99
CA ASN A 280 11.29 10.56 -43.07
C ASN A 280 12.55 10.29 -42.24
N GLY A 281 12.62 9.16 -41.50
CA GLY A 281 13.74 8.81 -40.63
C GLY A 281 13.65 9.36 -39.20
N GLU A 282 12.60 10.10 -38.86
CA GLU A 282 12.31 10.47 -37.47
C GLU A 282 11.75 9.25 -36.71
N SER A 283 12.41 8.82 -35.63
CA SER A 283 11.92 7.78 -34.73
C SER A 283 11.47 8.36 -33.40
N ILE A 284 10.21 8.14 -33.01
CA ILE A 284 9.76 8.32 -31.63
C ILE A 284 10.22 7.08 -30.84
N ASP A 285 11.15 7.26 -29.89
CA ASP A 285 11.37 6.27 -28.83
C ASP A 285 10.25 6.37 -27.77
N SER A 286 10.00 5.29 -27.01
CA SER A 286 8.86 5.18 -26.08
C SER A 286 8.82 6.32 -25.06
N SER A 287 8.05 7.36 -25.39
CA SER A 287 8.07 8.65 -24.70
C SER A 287 6.85 8.81 -23.81
N VAL A 288 7.07 9.38 -22.61
CA VAL A 288 6.01 9.65 -21.63
C VAL A 288 5.97 11.15 -21.35
N ALA A 289 4.89 11.80 -21.77
CA ALA A 289 4.56 13.18 -21.42
C ALA A 289 3.52 13.17 -20.31
N MET A 290 3.75 13.87 -19.20
CA MET A 290 2.89 13.79 -18.01
C MET A 290 2.63 15.17 -17.42
N TYR A 291 1.42 15.44 -16.97
CA TYR A 291 1.04 16.68 -16.27
C TYR A 291 0.20 16.34 -15.04
N ARG A 292 -0.06 17.34 -14.19
CA ARG A 292 -0.88 17.18 -12.98
C ARG A 292 -2.16 18.01 -13.06
N PRO A 293 -3.23 17.51 -13.72
CA PRO A 293 -4.51 18.21 -13.75
C PRO A 293 -5.17 18.34 -12.37
N HIS A 294 -4.99 17.37 -11.48
CA HIS A 294 -5.81 17.22 -10.28
C HIS A 294 -5.00 17.22 -8.98
N GLY A 295 -5.64 17.65 -7.89
CA GLY A 295 -5.03 17.64 -6.54
C GLY A 295 -5.19 16.31 -5.80
N PHE A 296 -6.11 15.48 -6.28
CA PHE A 296 -6.64 14.27 -5.66
C PHE A 296 -6.59 13.10 -6.67
N PRO A 297 -6.89 11.85 -6.25
CA PRO A 297 -6.91 10.71 -7.16
C PRO A 297 -7.80 10.96 -8.38
N ILE A 298 -7.31 10.59 -9.56
CA ILE A 298 -8.13 10.52 -10.77
C ILE A 298 -9.09 9.34 -10.61
N SER A 299 -10.38 9.57 -10.82
CA SER A 299 -11.40 8.54 -10.79
C SER A 299 -11.54 7.85 -12.14
N GLN A 300 -11.59 8.61 -13.23
CA GLN A 300 -11.78 8.07 -14.58
C GLN A 300 -11.17 8.99 -15.64
N LEU A 301 -10.85 8.41 -16.80
CA LEU A 301 -10.31 9.06 -17.98
C LEU A 301 -11.14 8.64 -19.19
N ILE A 302 -11.48 9.57 -20.08
CA ILE A 302 -12.25 9.31 -21.31
C ILE A 302 -11.73 10.18 -22.46
N PHE A 303 -11.63 9.61 -23.66
CA PHE A 303 -11.42 10.35 -24.90
C PHE A 303 -12.75 10.53 -25.63
N PRO A 304 -13.45 11.68 -25.51
CA PRO A 304 -14.65 11.97 -26.31
C PRO A 304 -14.35 12.12 -27.80
N ASP A 305 -13.16 12.65 -28.14
CA ASP A 305 -12.70 12.88 -29.50
C ASP A 305 -11.22 12.45 -29.59
N SER A 306 -10.68 12.27 -30.80
CA SER A 306 -9.28 11.83 -31.03
C SER A 306 -8.20 12.87 -30.68
N THR A 307 -8.56 14.00 -30.07
CA THR A 307 -7.66 15.13 -29.76
C THR A 307 -7.76 15.63 -28.31
N ARG A 308 -8.79 15.25 -27.56
CA ARG A 308 -9.02 15.75 -26.20
C ARG A 308 -9.28 14.63 -25.22
N LEU A 309 -8.65 14.73 -24.04
CA LEU A 309 -8.89 13.87 -22.89
C LEU A 309 -9.80 14.60 -21.90
N ILE A 310 -10.80 13.92 -21.36
CA ILE A 310 -11.52 14.35 -20.15
C ILE A 310 -11.02 13.51 -18.97
N SER A 311 -10.66 14.18 -17.88
CA SER A 311 -10.28 13.56 -16.60
C SER A 311 -11.25 13.98 -15.49
N SER A 312 -11.74 12.99 -14.73
CA SER A 312 -12.51 13.22 -13.50
C SER A 312 -11.69 12.87 -12.27
N SER A 313 -11.97 13.52 -11.15
CA SER A 313 -11.21 13.36 -9.92
C SER A 313 -12.07 13.39 -8.67
N TYR A 314 -11.53 12.79 -7.60
CA TYR A 314 -12.09 12.87 -6.27
C TYR A 314 -12.05 14.28 -5.65
N ASP A 315 -11.41 15.27 -6.30
CA ASP A 315 -11.52 16.70 -5.96
C ASP A 315 -12.87 17.34 -6.34
N GLY A 316 -13.75 16.63 -7.02
CA GLY A 316 -15.05 17.17 -7.46
C GLY A 316 -14.98 17.98 -8.75
N THR A 317 -13.83 18.00 -9.44
CA THR A 317 -13.65 18.65 -10.73
C THR A 317 -13.56 17.64 -11.88
N VAL A 318 -14.08 18.05 -13.04
CA VAL A 318 -13.88 17.40 -14.34
C VAL A 318 -13.17 18.39 -15.24
N ARG A 319 -12.00 17.99 -15.76
CA ARG A 319 -11.11 18.83 -16.56
C ARG A 319 -10.94 18.23 -17.94
N GLU A 320 -10.81 19.08 -18.95
CA GLU A 320 -10.48 18.68 -20.32
C GLU A 320 -9.05 19.12 -20.64
N PHE A 321 -8.30 18.24 -21.31
CA PHE A 321 -6.96 18.50 -21.82
C PHE A 321 -6.92 18.30 -23.33
N ASP A 322 -6.53 19.33 -24.07
CA ASP A 322 -6.32 19.26 -25.51
C ASP A 322 -4.86 18.88 -25.81
N LEU A 323 -4.68 17.73 -26.46
CA LEU A 323 -3.38 17.17 -26.84
C LEU A 323 -2.62 18.00 -27.88
N TRP A 324 -3.32 18.81 -28.68
CA TRP A 324 -2.71 19.59 -29.75
C TRP A 324 -2.15 20.92 -29.25
N THR A 325 -2.89 21.59 -28.35
CA THR A 325 -2.51 22.86 -27.75
C THR A 325 -1.78 22.72 -26.41
N SER A 326 -1.81 21.53 -25.80
CA SER A 326 -1.38 21.26 -24.41
C SER A 326 -2.07 22.18 -23.38
N GLN A 327 -3.34 22.49 -23.59
CA GLN A 327 -4.12 23.35 -22.69
C GLN A 327 -5.06 22.53 -21.81
N THR A 328 -5.08 22.86 -20.52
CA THR A 328 -6.08 22.40 -19.55
C THR A 328 -7.24 23.40 -19.46
N SER A 329 -8.46 22.87 -19.34
CA SER A 329 -9.64 23.66 -19.01
C SER A 329 -10.50 22.94 -17.97
N LEU A 330 -11.23 23.72 -17.16
CA LEU A 330 -12.23 23.21 -16.21
C LEU A 330 -13.59 23.16 -16.91
N VAL A 331 -14.24 22.00 -16.95
CA VAL A 331 -15.51 21.80 -17.67
C VAL A 331 -16.68 21.59 -16.72
N SER A 332 -16.44 20.96 -15.56
CA SER A 332 -17.42 20.88 -14.47
C SER A 332 -16.73 20.94 -13.11
N GLU A 333 -17.43 21.53 -12.15
CA GLU A 333 -17.08 21.53 -10.74
C GLU A 333 -18.34 21.25 -9.92
N THR A 334 -18.24 20.42 -8.88
CA THR A 334 -19.36 20.18 -7.97
C THR A 334 -19.48 21.35 -6.97
N GLU A 335 -20.61 22.05 -6.96
CA GLU A 335 -20.89 23.20 -6.07
C GLU A 335 -20.58 22.95 -4.58
N THR A 336 -20.69 21.71 -4.13
CA THR A 336 -20.51 21.24 -2.75
C THR A 336 -19.18 20.51 -2.52
N GLY A 337 -18.30 20.42 -3.53
CA GLY A 337 -17.01 19.71 -3.44
C GLY A 337 -17.12 18.18 -3.30
N TYR A 338 -18.24 17.57 -3.70
CA TYR A 338 -18.39 16.11 -3.66
C TYR A 338 -17.53 15.45 -4.74
N SER A 339 -16.77 14.42 -4.35
CA SER A 339 -15.93 13.66 -5.26
C SER A 339 -16.70 13.10 -6.46
N VAL A 340 -16.18 13.31 -7.69
CA VAL A 340 -16.65 12.61 -8.89
C VAL A 340 -16.02 11.22 -8.87
N THR A 341 -16.85 10.20 -8.69
CA THR A 341 -16.44 8.80 -8.49
C THR A 341 -16.31 8.01 -9.79
N SER A 342 -17.05 8.41 -10.82
CA SER A 342 -17.07 7.75 -12.14
C SER A 342 -17.48 8.73 -13.23
N LEU A 343 -17.11 8.41 -14.47
CA LEU A 343 -17.42 9.20 -15.66
C LEU A 343 -17.84 8.24 -16.78
N ALA A 344 -18.82 8.63 -17.60
CA ALA A 344 -19.17 7.96 -18.86
C ALA A 344 -19.37 9.02 -19.95
N GLY A 345 -18.93 8.74 -21.18
CA GLY A 345 -19.28 9.57 -22.34
C GLY A 345 -20.73 9.36 -22.75
N SER A 346 -21.31 10.33 -23.47
CA SER A 346 -22.47 10.09 -24.33
C SER A 346 -21.99 9.73 -25.74
N ALA A 347 -22.80 9.01 -26.54
CA ALA A 347 -22.51 8.76 -27.95
C ALA A 347 -22.42 10.08 -28.75
N ASN A 348 -23.12 11.12 -28.29
CA ASN A 348 -22.82 12.50 -28.65
C ASN A 348 -21.62 13.00 -27.84
N SER A 349 -20.44 13.13 -28.47
CA SER A 349 -19.16 13.47 -27.80
C SER A 349 -19.17 14.78 -27.00
N GLN A 350 -20.22 15.59 -27.15
CA GLN A 350 -20.42 16.87 -26.50
C GLN A 350 -20.97 16.77 -25.08
N PHE A 351 -21.62 15.65 -24.74
CA PHE A 351 -22.17 15.39 -23.41
C PHE A 351 -21.40 14.28 -22.70
N TYR A 352 -21.40 14.34 -21.38
CA TYR A 352 -20.92 13.25 -20.54
C TYR A 352 -21.64 13.21 -19.19
N TYR A 353 -21.62 12.04 -18.59
CA TYR A 353 -22.27 11.71 -17.33
C TYR A 353 -21.22 11.58 -16.23
N ALA A 354 -21.27 12.44 -15.22
CA ALA A 354 -20.40 12.40 -14.05
C ALA A 354 -21.18 11.85 -12.85
N GLY A 355 -20.74 10.71 -12.33
CA GLY A 355 -21.30 10.08 -11.12
C GLY A 355 -20.62 10.66 -9.89
N CYS A 356 -21.42 11.13 -8.93
CA CYS A 356 -20.92 11.80 -7.74
C CYS A 356 -21.08 10.97 -6.46
N ALA A 357 -20.26 11.29 -5.45
CA ALA A 357 -20.28 10.65 -4.15
C ALA A 357 -21.56 10.90 -3.33
N ASP A 358 -22.35 11.90 -3.71
CA ASP A 358 -23.66 12.29 -3.15
C ASP A 358 -24.84 11.48 -3.73
N GLY A 359 -24.58 10.55 -4.67
CA GLY A 359 -25.64 9.79 -5.36
C GLY A 359 -26.32 10.54 -6.51
N THR A 360 -25.85 11.75 -6.83
CA THR A 360 -26.29 12.49 -8.01
C THR A 360 -25.53 12.06 -9.26
N LEU A 361 -26.28 11.93 -10.36
CA LEU A 361 -25.76 11.86 -11.72
C LEU A 361 -25.78 13.27 -12.30
N ARG A 362 -24.67 13.74 -12.86
CA ARG A 362 -24.56 15.08 -13.46
C ARG A 362 -24.32 14.95 -14.96
N VAL A 363 -25.25 15.47 -15.75
CA VAL A 363 -25.09 15.63 -17.20
C VAL A 363 -24.38 16.96 -17.44
N VAL A 364 -23.25 16.93 -18.13
CA VAL A 364 -22.45 18.12 -18.46
C VAL A 364 -22.40 18.30 -19.97
N ASP A 365 -22.59 19.54 -20.42
CA ASP A 365 -22.41 19.97 -21.81
C ASP A 365 -21.05 20.65 -21.97
N ARG A 366 -20.17 20.10 -22.82
CA ARG A 366 -18.85 20.67 -23.14
C ARG A 366 -18.93 22.03 -23.84
N ARG A 367 -20.05 22.35 -24.48
CA ARG A 367 -20.26 23.61 -25.22
C ARG A 367 -20.67 24.76 -24.30
N ALA A 368 -21.15 24.47 -23.10
CA ALA A 368 -21.57 25.48 -22.16
C ALA A 368 -20.35 26.29 -21.66
N ARG A 369 -20.29 27.58 -21.99
CA ARG A 369 -19.23 28.51 -21.50
C ARG A 369 -19.29 28.77 -19.99
N ARG A 370 -20.29 28.22 -19.31
CA ARG A 370 -20.52 28.33 -17.86
C ARG A 370 -20.59 26.90 -17.35
N LEU A 371 -20.03 26.66 -16.16
CA LEU A 371 -20.03 25.35 -15.47
C LEU A 371 -21.46 24.96 -15.05
N GLN A 372 -22.31 24.66 -16.03
CA GLN A 372 -23.69 24.21 -15.85
C GLN A 372 -23.74 22.70 -16.03
N SER A 373 -24.17 22.02 -14.98
CA SER A 373 -24.49 20.59 -15.02
C SER A 373 -25.95 20.40 -14.60
N ILE A 374 -26.68 19.56 -15.32
CA ILE A 374 -28.02 19.15 -14.90
C ILE A 374 -27.83 17.95 -13.97
N SER A 375 -28.23 18.09 -12.71
CA SER A 375 -28.12 17.03 -11.70
C SER A 375 -29.43 16.26 -11.54
N TYR A 376 -29.31 14.94 -11.46
CA TYR A 376 -30.39 13.99 -11.20
C TYR A 376 -30.03 13.19 -9.95
N ALA A 377 -30.85 13.27 -8.89
CA ALA A 377 -30.68 12.43 -7.71
C ALA A 377 -31.22 11.02 -8.03
N LEU A 378 -30.32 10.08 -8.34
CA LEU A 378 -30.69 8.70 -8.67
C LEU A 378 -30.55 7.75 -7.47
N HIS A 379 -29.59 8.02 -6.59
CA HIS A 379 -29.30 7.20 -5.41
C HIS A 379 -29.13 8.06 -4.16
N GLU A 380 -29.38 7.48 -2.98
CA GLU A 380 -29.10 8.11 -1.68
C GLU A 380 -27.61 8.02 -1.29
N MET A 381 -26.85 7.19 -1.99
CA MET A 381 -25.47 6.83 -1.71
C MET A 381 -24.64 6.96 -2.99
N ARG A 382 -23.32 7.06 -2.85
CA ARG A 382 -22.38 7.25 -3.97
C ARG A 382 -22.65 6.32 -5.16
N ILE A 383 -22.61 6.90 -6.37
CA ILE A 383 -22.55 6.13 -7.61
C ILE A 383 -21.15 5.52 -7.69
N ASN A 384 -21.01 4.19 -7.80
CA ASN A 384 -19.69 3.55 -7.86
C ASN A 384 -19.09 3.55 -9.28
N THR A 385 -19.92 3.32 -10.28
CA THR A 385 -19.55 3.13 -11.69
C THR A 385 -20.66 3.65 -12.59
N LEU A 386 -20.27 4.17 -13.75
CA LEU A 386 -21.17 4.51 -14.85
C LEU A 386 -20.63 3.90 -16.13
N ASP A 387 -21.53 3.48 -17.00
CA ASP A 387 -21.23 2.99 -18.34
C ASP A 387 -22.39 3.36 -19.26
N GLN A 388 -22.12 3.63 -20.54
CA GLN A 388 -23.15 3.88 -21.56
C GLN A 388 -23.07 2.77 -22.61
N HIS A 389 -24.22 2.23 -22.98
CA HIS A 389 -24.28 1.22 -24.03
C HIS A 389 -23.88 1.83 -25.39
N PRO A 390 -22.94 1.25 -26.16
CA PRO A 390 -22.35 1.89 -27.35
C PRO A 390 -23.31 2.08 -28.54
N SER A 391 -24.56 1.60 -28.45
CA SER A 391 -25.57 1.71 -29.52
C SER A 391 -26.94 2.22 -29.05
N LEU A 392 -27.08 2.60 -27.78
CA LEU A 392 -28.32 3.16 -27.23
C LEU A 392 -27.99 4.45 -26.47
N ASP A 393 -28.57 5.56 -26.93
CA ASP A 393 -28.58 6.84 -26.22
C ASP A 393 -29.68 6.91 -25.15
#